data_AF-A0A534SQ48-F1
#
_entry.id   AF-A0A534SQ48-F1
#
_cell.length_a   1.000
_cell.length_b   1.000
_cell.length_c   1.000
_cell.angle_alpha   90.00
_cell.angle_beta   90.00
_cell.angle_gamma   90.00
#
_symmetry.space_group_name_H-M   'P 1'
#
loop_
_entity.id
_entity.type
_entity.pdbx_description
1 polymer ?
#
loop_
_entity_poly.entity_id
_entity_poly.type
_entity_poly.pdbx_seq_one_letter_code
_entity_poly.pdbx_strand_id
1 'polypeptide(L)'
;QLEDMGFCRRGEGGPFVEGGRIELGGALPVNPSGGQLAQAFVFSTNHVVEAVRQLRGEAGQRQIASAEVGVVTGYTGAQHATLVLGSG
;
A
#
# COMPACT_ATOMS: atom_id res chain seq x y z
N GLN A 1 9.99 2.62 4.87
CA GLN A 1 9.36 2.29 3.57
C GLN A 1 8.83 3.52 2.84
N LEU A 2 7.92 4.32 3.39
CA LEU A 2 7.48 5.57 2.72
C LEU A 2 8.66 6.50 2.39
N GLU A 3 9.56 6.69 3.35
CA GLU A 3 10.80 7.44 3.18
C GLU A 3 11.75 6.77 2.16
N ASP A 4 11.97 5.46 2.32
CA ASP A 4 12.91 4.70 1.47
C ASP A 4 12.47 4.62 0.00
N MET A 5 11.16 4.64 -0.25
CA MET A 5 10.57 4.67 -1.59
C MET A 5 10.46 6.10 -2.15
N GLY A 6 10.83 7.12 -1.37
CA GLY A 6 10.86 8.51 -1.83
C GLY A 6 9.52 9.23 -1.82
N PHE A 7 8.49 8.71 -1.14
CA PHE A 7 7.20 9.41 -0.99
C PHE A 7 7.29 10.60 -0.03
N CYS A 8 8.24 10.55 0.91
CA CYS A 8 8.61 11.65 1.78
C CYS A 8 10.12 11.63 2.05
N ARG A 9 10.66 12.72 2.62
CA ARG A 9 12.08 12.74 2.99
C ARG A 9 12.33 11.87 4.22
N ARG A 10 13.59 11.54 4.44
CA ARG A 10 14.03 10.81 5.62
C ARG A 10 13.66 11.56 6.91
N GLY A 11 13.05 10.86 7.87
CA GLY A 11 12.52 11.43 9.11
C GLY A 11 11.14 12.09 8.99
N GLU A 12 10.59 12.21 7.77
CA GLU A 12 9.26 12.82 7.56
C GLU A 12 8.14 11.77 7.47
N GLY A 13 8.40 10.49 7.76
CA GLY A 13 7.39 9.43 7.71
C GLY A 13 6.19 9.66 8.64
N GLY A 14 6.43 10.10 9.87
CA GLY A 14 5.37 10.46 10.82
C GLY A 14 4.51 11.62 10.30
N PRO A 15 5.12 12.80 10.06
CA PRO A 15 4.41 13.93 9.47
C PRO A 15 3.70 13.62 8.14
N PHE A 16 4.23 12.70 7.32
CA PHE A 16 3.60 12.31 6.06
C PHE A 16 2.28 11.56 6.26
N VAL A 17 2.18 10.70 7.29
CA VAL A 17 0.95 9.92 7.54
C VAL A 17 -0.09 10.68 8.34
N GLU A 18 0.31 11.76 9.02
CA GLU A 18 -0.60 12.67 9.72
C GLU A 18 -1.60 13.32 8.74
N GLY A 19 -2.80 13.63 9.25
CA GLY A 19 -3.84 14.32 8.47
C GLY A 19 -4.53 13.45 7.40
N GLY A 20 -4.46 12.12 7.52
CA GLY A 20 -5.26 11.20 6.69
C GLY A 20 -4.71 10.94 5.29
N ARG A 21 -3.47 11.34 4.99
CA ARG A 21 -2.87 11.20 3.65
C ARG A 21 -2.84 9.75 3.14
N ILE A 22 -2.72 8.79 4.06
CA ILE A 22 -2.66 7.36 3.77
C ILE A 22 -3.99 6.62 3.93
N GLU A 23 -5.07 7.33 4.27
CA GLU A 23 -6.40 6.74 4.42
C GLU A 23 -7.04 6.44 3.06
N LEU A 24 -8.19 5.74 3.08
CA LEU A 24 -9.04 5.62 1.89
C LEU A 24 -9.52 7.01 1.46
N GLY A 25 -9.31 7.36 0.19
CA GLY A 25 -9.57 8.71 -0.34
C GLY A 25 -8.44 9.73 -0.07
N GLY A 26 -7.41 9.34 0.67
CA GLY A 26 -6.18 10.11 0.82
C GLY A 26 -5.33 10.12 -0.46
N ALA A 27 -4.26 10.92 -0.46
CA ALA A 27 -3.39 11.09 -1.63
C ALA A 27 -2.55 9.84 -1.96
N LEU A 28 -2.27 8.98 -0.97
CA LEU A 28 -1.54 7.74 -1.16
C LEU A 28 -2.11 6.66 -0.22
N PRO A 29 -3.26 6.04 -0.54
CA PRO A 29 -3.87 5.04 0.33
C PRO A 29 -2.90 3.88 0.61
N VAL A 30 -2.63 3.59 1.88
CA VAL A 30 -1.71 2.52 2.30
C VAL A 30 -2.50 1.43 3.02
N ASN A 31 -2.24 0.17 2.68
CA ASN A 31 -2.89 -1.00 3.30
C ASN A 31 -4.43 -0.91 3.36
N PRO A 32 -5.13 -0.64 2.24
CA PRO A 32 -6.59 -0.49 2.23
C PRO A 32 -7.33 -1.73 2.77
N SER A 33 -6.72 -2.92 2.70
CA SER A 33 -7.27 -4.16 3.30
C SER A 33 -7.15 -4.23 4.83
N GLY A 34 -6.46 -3.29 5.48
CA GLY A 34 -6.02 -3.36 6.88
C GLY A 34 -4.62 -3.95 7.05
N GLY A 35 -4.02 -4.47 5.98
CA GLY A 35 -2.66 -5.01 5.96
C GLY A 35 -2.40 -6.14 6.95
N GLN A 36 -1.13 -6.38 7.27
CA GLN A 36 -0.78 -7.46 8.22
C GLN A 36 -1.38 -7.25 9.63
N LEU A 37 -1.61 -5.99 10.03
CA LEU A 37 -2.03 -5.64 11.38
C LEU A 37 -3.50 -5.99 11.65
N ALA A 38 -4.39 -5.73 10.69
CA ALA A 38 -5.83 -5.92 10.89
C ALA A 38 -6.44 -7.03 10.01
N GLN A 39 -5.86 -7.34 8.84
CA GLN A 39 -6.39 -8.37 7.95
C GLN A 39 -5.94 -9.77 8.39
N ALA A 40 -4.64 -10.03 8.27
CA ALA A 40 -3.97 -11.28 8.65
C ALA A 40 -2.46 -11.17 8.40
N PHE A 41 -1.66 -11.82 9.26
CA PHE A 41 -0.22 -11.97 9.04
C PHE A 41 0.08 -13.20 8.16
N VAL A 42 0.18 -12.99 6.84
CA VAL A 42 0.42 -14.05 5.84
C VAL A 42 1.60 -13.73 4.91
N PHE A 43 2.70 -13.26 5.51
CA PHE A 43 3.97 -13.00 4.84
C PHE A 43 3.83 -12.13 3.57
N SER A 44 2.99 -11.09 3.64
CA SER A 44 2.76 -10.13 2.56
C SER A 44 2.06 -10.66 1.29
N THR A 45 1.71 -11.95 1.23
CA THR A 45 1.01 -12.53 0.06
C THR A 45 -0.38 -11.89 -0.15
N ASN A 46 -1.08 -11.56 0.93
CA ASN A 46 -2.33 -10.81 0.91
C ASN A 46 -2.19 -9.39 0.33
N HIS A 47 -1.02 -8.74 0.43
CA HIS A 47 -0.82 -7.42 -0.18
C HIS A 47 -0.83 -7.49 -1.71
N VAL A 48 -0.26 -8.56 -2.28
CA VAL A 48 -0.31 -8.79 -3.73
C VAL A 48 -1.76 -9.03 -4.18
N VAL A 49 -2.51 -9.86 -3.46
CA VAL A 49 -3.94 -10.10 -3.74
C VAL A 49 -4.74 -8.80 -3.65
N GLU A 50 -4.48 -7.98 -2.64
CA GLU A 50 -5.15 -6.69 -2.49
C GLU A 50 -4.83 -5.72 -3.64
N ALA A 51 -3.55 -5.58 -4.00
CA ALA A 51 -3.16 -4.72 -5.12
C ALA A 51 -3.83 -5.17 -6.43
N VAL A 52 -3.86 -6.47 -6.72
CA VAL A 52 -4.56 -7.00 -7.91
C VAL A 52 -6.06 -6.71 -7.86
N ARG A 53 -6.72 -6.85 -6.71
CA ARG A 53 -8.14 -6.50 -6.56
C ARG A 53 -8.39 -5.03 -6.80
N GLN A 54 -7.55 -4.15 -6.28
CA GLN A 54 -7.65 -2.70 -6.47
C GLN A 54 -7.51 -2.34 -7.96
N LEU A 55 -6.48 -2.87 -8.63
CA LEU A 55 -6.22 -2.63 -10.06
C LEU A 55 -7.32 -3.18 -10.98
N ARG A 56 -8.08 -4.19 -10.52
CA ARG A 56 -9.22 -4.76 -11.26
C ARG A 56 -10.56 -4.11 -10.96
N GLY A 57 -10.64 -3.21 -9.98
CA GLY A 57 -11.92 -2.66 -9.54
C GLY A 57 -12.76 -3.62 -8.67
N GLU A 58 -12.13 -4.61 -8.05
CA GLU A 58 -12.78 -5.72 -7.31
C GLU A 58 -12.65 -5.58 -5.78
N ALA A 59 -12.21 -4.44 -5.25
CA ALA A 59 -11.96 -4.27 -3.82
C ALA A 59 -13.19 -3.88 -2.97
N GLY A 60 -14.37 -3.76 -3.58
CA GLY A 60 -15.63 -3.50 -2.87
C GLY A 60 -15.66 -2.13 -2.18
N GLN A 61 -16.08 -2.07 -0.91
CA GLN A 61 -16.23 -0.79 -0.18
C GLN A 61 -14.93 -0.02 0.03
N ARG A 62 -13.77 -0.68 -0.10
CA ARG A 62 -12.43 -0.07 0.04
C ARG A 62 -11.76 0.21 -1.30
N GLN A 63 -12.52 0.19 -2.39
CA GLN A 63 -12.00 0.44 -3.73
C GLN A 63 -11.43 1.86 -3.84
N ILE A 64 -10.18 1.94 -4.30
CA ILE A 64 -9.53 3.20 -4.64
C ILE A 64 -9.99 3.60 -6.05
N ALA A 65 -10.45 4.84 -6.19
CA ALA A 65 -10.89 5.37 -7.48
C ALA A 65 -9.70 5.46 -8.44
N SER A 66 -9.89 4.99 -9.68
CA SER A 66 -8.90 5.06 -10.76
C SER A 66 -7.50 4.54 -10.36
N ALA A 67 -7.44 3.43 -9.63
CA ALA A 67 -6.17 2.79 -9.29
C ALA A 67 -5.49 2.22 -10.55
N GLU A 68 -4.42 2.86 -11.00
CA GLU A 68 -3.66 2.44 -12.20
C GLU A 68 -2.34 1.73 -11.87
N VAL A 69 -1.71 2.11 -10.76
CA VAL A 69 -0.43 1.54 -10.31
C VAL A 69 -0.50 1.24 -8.82
N GLY A 70 -0.11 0.02 -8.46
CA GLY A 70 0.02 -0.42 -7.07
C GLY A 70 1.46 -0.82 -6.76
N VAL A 71 1.96 -0.40 -5.59
CA VAL A 71 3.27 -0.81 -5.07
C VAL A 71 3.05 -1.76 -3.89
N VAL A 72 3.69 -2.93 -3.94
CA VAL A 72 3.63 -3.93 -2.87
C VAL A 72 5.03 -4.18 -2.34
N THR A 73 5.20 -3.97 -1.04
CA THR A 73 6.44 -4.25 -0.33
C THR A 73 6.28 -5.49 0.54
N GLY A 74 7.14 -6.48 0.35
CA GLY A 74 7.22 -7.69 1.18
C GLY A 74 8.43 -7.65 2.10
N TYR A 75 8.22 -7.98 3.39
CA TYR A 75 9.22 -7.98 4.46
C TYR A 75 9.94 -6.61 4.66
N THR A 76 10.74 -6.52 5.72
CA THR A 76 11.55 -5.35 6.08
C THR A 76 12.94 -5.81 6.54
N GLY A 77 13.95 -4.94 6.42
CA GLY A 77 15.33 -5.25 6.82
C GLY A 77 16.14 -5.92 5.71
N ALA A 78 16.94 -6.94 6.05
CA ALA A 78 17.92 -7.56 5.15
C ALA A 78 17.29 -8.36 3.99
N GLN A 79 16.06 -8.83 4.16
CA GLN A 79 15.29 -9.50 3.11
C GLN A 79 14.07 -8.63 2.80
N HIS A 80 14.06 -8.08 1.60
CA HIS A 80 13.02 -7.16 1.15
C HIS A 80 12.77 -7.37 -0.35
N ALA A 81 11.50 -7.32 -0.74
CA ALA A 81 11.09 -7.31 -2.13
C ALA A 81 10.06 -6.20 -2.35
N THR A 82 10.12 -5.55 -3.52
CA THR A 82 9.13 -4.59 -3.97
C THR A 82 8.61 -5.02 -5.34
N LEU A 83 7.29 -4.95 -5.52
CA LEU A 83 6.60 -5.17 -6.79
C LEU A 83 5.90 -3.88 -7.19
N VAL A 84 5.96 -3.55 -8.48
CA VAL A 84 5.14 -2.53 -9.12
C VAL A 84 4.18 -3.24 -10.07
N LEU A 85 2.88 -3.08 -9.84
CA LEU A 85 1.82 -3.69 -10.62
C LEU A 85 1.01 -2.59 -11.30
N GLY A 86 0.67 -2.76 -12.58
CA GLY A 86 -0.16 -1.82 -13.33
C GLY A 86 -1.48 -2.45 -13.78
N SER A 87 -2.53 -1.64 -13.91
CA SER A 87 -3.68 -1.98 -14.74
C SER A 87 -3.26 -1.76 -16.20
N GLY A 88 -3.26 -2.83 -17.00
CA GLY A 88 -2.83 -2.76 -18.41
C GLY A 88 -3.70 -1.86 -19.28
#